data_AF-A0A955QM09-F1
#
_entry.id   AF-A0A955QM09-F1
#
_cell.length_a   1.000
_cell.length_b   1.000
_cell.length_c   1.000
_cell.angle_alpha   90.00
_cell.angle_beta   90.00
_cell.angle_gamma   90.00
#
_symmetry.space_group_name_H-M   'P 1'
#
loop_
_entity.id
_entity.type
_entity.pdbx_description
1 polymer ?
#
loop_
_entity_poly.entity_id
_entity_poly.type
_entity_poly.pdbx_seq_one_letter_code
_entity_poly.pdbx_strand_id
1 'polypeptide(L)'
;YLEMPCHHNLELYLKEYMNAGGMEDDPKGPLFRRLNGGRRLETQALTRSRLHRTEALLMIKRRAKQAGIENPGMCNHSFRGTGITAYLSNPEAKLEHAQTMAGHADPKTTRLYDRRSEVLSLDEVERIGI
;
A
#
# COMPACT_ATOMS: atom_id res chain seq x y z
N TYR A 1 -6.65 -15.62 -11.05
CA TYR A 1 -6.63 -14.20 -10.65
C TYR A 1 -6.59 -14.19 -9.13
N LEU A 2 -5.76 -13.34 -8.51
CA LEU A 2 -5.76 -13.21 -7.04
C LEU A 2 -6.89 -12.26 -6.65
N GLU A 3 -7.85 -12.76 -5.90
CA GLU A 3 -8.87 -11.92 -5.29
C GLU A 3 -8.46 -11.54 -3.87
N MET A 4 -8.67 -10.27 -3.53
CA MET A 4 -8.30 -9.70 -2.24
C MET A 4 -9.51 -9.05 -1.60
N PRO A 5 -9.89 -9.45 -0.38
CA PRO A 5 -10.92 -8.74 0.38
C PRO A 5 -10.54 -7.26 0.53
N CYS A 6 -11.52 -6.39 0.35
CA CYS A 6 -11.34 -4.95 0.54
C CYS A 6 -11.63 -4.58 1.99
N HIS A 7 -10.70 -3.90 2.65
CA HIS A 7 -10.94 -3.35 3.97
C HIS A 7 -12.03 -2.27 3.90
N HIS A 8 -12.98 -2.23 4.84
CA HIS A 8 -14.12 -1.30 4.82
C HIS A 8 -13.71 0.18 4.68
N ASN A 9 -12.63 0.61 5.35
CA ASN A 9 -12.08 1.97 5.16
C ASN A 9 -11.57 2.22 3.74
N LEU A 10 -10.91 1.23 3.11
CA LEU A 10 -10.47 1.36 1.72
C LEU A 10 -11.67 1.45 0.79
N GLU A 11 -12.70 0.63 1.02
CA GLU A 11 -13.95 0.68 0.26
C GLU A 11 -14.60 2.07 0.36
N LEU A 12 -14.68 2.65 1.56
CA LEU A 12 -15.21 4.00 1.78
C LEU A 12 -14.41 5.04 0.98
N TYR A 13 -13.08 5.05 1.11
CA TYR A 13 -12.22 6.00 0.39
C TYR A 13 -12.33 5.86 -1.13
N LEU A 14 -12.47 4.64 -1.64
CA LEU A 14 -12.66 4.40 -3.07
C LEU A 14 -14.02 4.92 -3.55
N LYS A 15 -15.10 4.72 -2.78
CA LYS A 15 -16.42 5.27 -3.09
C LYS A 15 -16.40 6.79 -3.13
N GLU A 16 -15.83 7.44 -2.11
CA GLU A 16 -15.69 8.90 -2.06
C GLU A 16 -14.89 9.44 -3.24
N TYR A 17 -13.79 8.77 -3.59
CA TYR A 17 -12.98 9.12 -4.76
C TYR A 17 -13.74 8.97 -6.09
N MET A 18 -14.51 7.88 -6.26
CA MET A 18 -15.32 7.63 -7.46
C MET A 18 -16.42 8.67 -7.64
N ASN A 19 -17.12 9.00 -6.56
CA ASN A 19 -18.15 10.03 -6.54
C ASN A 19 -17.55 11.42 -6.86
N ALA A 20 -16.50 11.84 -6.15
CA ALA A 20 -15.83 13.11 -6.40
C ALA A 20 -15.23 13.22 -7.82
N GLY A 21 -14.87 12.08 -8.42
CA GLY A 21 -14.36 11.99 -9.77
C GLY A 21 -15.42 11.91 -10.88
N GLY A 22 -16.71 11.79 -10.54
CA GLY A 22 -17.79 11.57 -11.51
C GLY A 22 -17.63 10.27 -12.31
N MET A 23 -17.20 9.18 -11.64
CA MET A 23 -16.81 7.93 -12.30
C MET A 23 -17.82 6.78 -12.13
N GLU A 24 -18.91 7.02 -11.40
CA GLU A 24 -19.87 5.97 -10.99
C GLU A 24 -20.53 5.27 -12.20
N ASP A 25 -20.77 6.02 -13.29
CA ASP A 25 -21.40 5.51 -14.51
C ASP A 25 -20.43 4.83 -15.51
N ASP A 26 -19.13 4.74 -15.21
CA ASP A 26 -18.12 4.12 -16.09
C ASP A 26 -17.41 2.92 -15.41
N PRO A 27 -18.13 1.81 -15.18
CA PRO A 27 -17.60 0.63 -14.47
C PRO A 27 -16.48 -0.10 -15.23
N LYS A 28 -16.33 0.17 -16.54
CA LYS A 28 -15.26 -0.39 -17.38
C LYS A 28 -14.05 0.55 -17.48
N GLY A 29 -14.16 1.76 -16.95
CA GLY A 29 -13.08 2.74 -16.95
C GLY A 29 -11.99 2.39 -15.94
N PRO A 30 -10.79 2.98 -16.09
CA PRO A 30 -9.75 2.82 -15.07
C PRO A 30 -10.18 3.51 -13.77
N LEU A 31 -9.94 2.83 -12.64
CA LEU A 31 -10.22 3.38 -11.31
C LEU A 31 -9.38 4.63 -11.04
N PHE A 32 -8.04 4.51 -11.10
CA PHE A 32 -7.15 5.66 -10.91
C PHE A 32 -6.87 6.37 -12.23
N ARG A 33 -7.35 7.62 -12.30
CA ARG A 33 -7.36 8.44 -13.50
C ARG A 33 -6.37 9.60 -13.43
N ARG A 34 -5.88 10.04 -14.58
CA ARG A 34 -5.08 11.26 -14.69
C ARG A 34 -5.99 12.48 -14.57
N LEU A 35 -5.58 13.49 -13.81
CA LEU A 35 -6.16 14.83 -13.89
C LEU A 35 -5.80 15.48 -15.23
N ASN A 36 -6.73 16.24 -15.79
CA ASN A 36 -6.44 17.08 -16.96
C ASN A 36 -5.38 18.15 -16.58
N GLY A 37 -4.73 18.75 -17.59
CA GLY A 37 -3.69 19.78 -17.39
C GLY A 37 -4.22 21.15 -16.96
N GLY A 38 -5.44 21.25 -16.42
CA GLY A 38 -6.05 22.50 -16.01
C GLY A 38 -5.19 23.20 -14.95
N ARG A 39 -4.86 24.48 -15.19
CA ARG A 39 -4.06 25.29 -14.24
C ARG A 39 -4.85 25.75 -13.01
N ARG A 40 -6.19 25.76 -13.10
CA ARG A 40 -7.10 26.13 -12.00
C ARG A 40 -7.81 24.89 -11.49
N LEU A 41 -8.00 24.80 -10.18
CA LEU A 41 -8.69 23.66 -9.55
C LEU A 41 -10.11 23.47 -10.11
N GLU A 42 -10.81 24.57 -10.38
CA GLU A 42 -12.16 24.60 -10.98
C GLU A 42 -12.24 23.94 -12.36
N THR A 43 -11.13 23.93 -13.11
CA THR A 43 -11.06 23.33 -14.45
C THR A 43 -10.38 21.96 -14.43
N GLN A 44 -9.94 21.50 -13.26
CA GLN A 44 -9.34 20.19 -13.09
C GLN A 44 -10.43 19.11 -13.02
N ALA A 45 -10.33 18.14 -13.92
CA ALA A 45 -11.22 16.99 -13.96
C ALA A 45 -10.42 15.71 -14.21
N LEU A 46 -10.90 14.60 -13.66
CA LEU A 46 -10.35 13.28 -13.99
C LEU A 46 -10.70 12.91 -15.43
N THR A 47 -9.68 12.59 -16.20
CA THR A 47 -9.82 12.10 -17.58
C THR A 47 -9.99 10.59 -17.58
N ARG A 48 -10.53 10.00 -18.65
CA ARG A 48 -10.62 8.53 -18.79
C ARG A 48 -9.26 7.83 -18.97
N SER A 49 -8.15 8.58 -19.00
CA SER A 49 -6.79 8.04 -19.12
C SER A 49 -6.29 7.49 -17.79
N ARG A 50 -5.66 6.31 -17.83
CA ARG A 50 -5.01 5.67 -16.67
C ARG A 50 -3.93 6.58 -16.07
N LEU A 51 -3.86 6.62 -14.74
CA LEU A 51 -2.74 7.23 -14.04
C LEU A 51 -1.44 6.50 -14.41
N HIS A 52 -0.41 7.26 -14.80
CA HIS A 52 0.88 6.70 -15.14
C HIS A 52 1.68 6.32 -13.88
N ARG A 53 2.45 5.22 -13.94
CA ARG A 53 3.22 4.72 -12.78
C ARG A 53 4.16 5.75 -12.16
N THR A 54 4.76 6.60 -13.00
CA THR A 54 5.66 7.67 -12.54
C THR A 54 4.91 8.72 -11.73
N GLU A 55 3.68 9.06 -12.14
CA GLU A 55 2.85 10.01 -11.39
C GLU A 55 2.49 9.46 -10.01
N ALA A 56 2.17 8.17 -9.92
CA ALA A 56 1.92 7.52 -8.64
C ALA A 56 3.17 7.56 -7.73
N LEU A 57 4.36 7.30 -8.28
CA LEU A 57 5.61 7.43 -7.51
C LEU A 57 5.84 8.86 -7.03
N LEU A 58 5.66 9.85 -7.90
CA LEU A 58 5.83 11.26 -7.54
C LEU A 58 4.81 11.71 -6.49
N MET A 59 3.57 11.18 -6.52
CA MET A 59 2.58 11.42 -5.46
C MET A 59 3.09 10.93 -4.10
N ILE A 60 3.61 9.70 -4.05
CA ILE A 60 4.21 9.14 -2.83
C ILE A 60 5.38 10.01 -2.34
N LYS A 61 6.30 10.39 -3.23
CA LYS A 61 7.45 11.23 -2.88
C LYS A 61 7.04 12.60 -2.33
N ARG A 62 5.99 13.22 -2.87
CA ARG A 62 5.45 14.48 -2.34
C ARG A 62 4.85 14.31 -0.95
N ARG A 63 4.04 13.27 -0.74
CA ARG A 63 3.41 12.98 0.56
C ARG A 63 4.45 12.64 1.64
N ALA A 64 5.46 11.86 1.27
CA ALA A 64 6.62 11.57 2.11
C ALA A 64 7.29 12.84 2.65
N LYS A 65 7.62 13.77 1.74
CA LYS A 65 8.24 15.04 2.09
C LYS A 65 7.34 15.87 3.01
N GLN A 66 6.03 15.94 2.71
CA GLN A 66 5.06 16.65 3.54
C GLN A 66 4.93 16.06 4.95
N ALA A 67 5.10 14.74 5.08
CA ALA A 67 5.07 14.04 6.36
C ALA A 67 6.41 14.10 7.12
N GLY A 68 7.43 14.80 6.60
CA GLY A 68 8.76 14.86 7.22
C GLY A 68 9.54 13.54 7.16
N ILE A 69 9.18 12.61 6.27
CA ILE A 69 9.88 11.33 6.16
C ILE A 69 11.07 11.48 5.22
N GLU A 70 12.25 11.60 5.81
CA GLU A 70 13.54 11.77 5.11
C GLU A 70 14.13 10.42 4.66
N ASN A 71 13.37 9.65 3.88
CA ASN A 71 13.84 8.38 3.30
C ASN A 71 13.87 8.45 1.76
N PRO A 72 15.05 8.60 1.12
CA PRO A 72 15.16 8.67 -0.33
C PRO A 72 14.74 7.36 -1.02
N GLY A 73 14.75 6.23 -0.31
CA GLY A 73 14.30 4.93 -0.80
C GLY A 73 12.78 4.72 -0.79
N MET A 74 12.00 5.58 -0.13
CA MET A 74 10.55 5.39 -0.01
C MET A 74 9.85 5.47 -1.37
N CYS A 75 9.11 4.44 -1.75
CA CYS A 75 8.40 4.34 -3.01
C CYS A 75 7.10 3.54 -2.85
N ASN A 76 6.39 3.28 -3.95
CA ASN A 76 5.17 2.47 -3.95
C ASN A 76 5.40 1.08 -3.29
N HIS A 77 6.58 0.49 -3.48
CA HIS A 77 6.91 -0.82 -2.89
C HIS A 77 7.04 -0.77 -1.37
N SER A 78 7.35 0.39 -0.79
CA SER A 78 7.44 0.56 0.66
C SER A 78 6.11 0.27 1.36
N PHE A 79 4.97 0.63 0.75
CA PHE A 79 3.64 0.33 1.30
C PHE A 79 3.36 -1.17 1.30
N ARG A 80 3.78 -1.88 0.25
CA ARG A 80 3.63 -3.34 0.19
C ARG A 80 4.43 -4.01 1.30
N GLY A 81 5.70 -3.65 1.45
CA GLY A 81 6.54 -4.17 2.54
C GLY A 81 5.95 -3.84 3.91
N THR A 82 5.55 -2.58 4.12
CA THR A 82 4.93 -2.13 5.38
C THR A 82 3.65 -2.90 5.71
N GLY A 83 2.77 -3.13 4.73
CA GLY A 83 1.54 -3.89 4.94
C GLY A 83 1.80 -5.35 5.31
N ILE A 84 2.76 -6.00 4.63
CA ILE A 84 3.15 -7.38 4.95
C ILE A 84 3.75 -7.46 6.36
N THR A 85 4.70 -6.57 6.68
CA THR A 85 5.33 -6.52 8.01
C THR A 85 4.31 -6.22 9.10
N ALA A 86 3.44 -5.21 8.93
CA ALA A 86 2.42 -4.85 9.92
C ALA A 86 1.42 -5.98 10.16
N TYR A 87 1.04 -6.73 9.12
CA TYR A 87 0.23 -7.93 9.28
C TYR A 87 0.98 -8.99 10.10
N LEU A 88 2.24 -9.30 9.76
CA LEU A 88 3.04 -10.32 10.43
C LEU A 88 3.49 -9.94 11.84
N SER A 89 3.48 -8.65 12.21
CA SER A 89 3.70 -8.21 13.58
C SER A 89 2.58 -8.65 14.54
N ASN A 90 1.40 -9.05 14.04
CA ASN A 90 0.35 -9.61 14.87
C ASN A 90 0.71 -11.06 15.27
N PRO A 91 0.64 -11.43 16.57
CA PRO A 91 1.04 -12.77 17.03
C PRO A 91 0.31 -13.92 16.32
N GLU A 92 -0.96 -13.73 15.96
CA GLU A 92 -1.80 -14.74 15.30
C GLU A 92 -1.61 -14.80 13.78
N ALA A 93 -0.84 -13.88 13.20
CA ALA A 93 -0.66 -13.79 11.76
C ALA A 93 0.15 -14.97 11.21
N LYS A 94 -0.39 -15.56 10.14
CA LYS A 94 0.21 -16.67 9.40
C LYS A 94 0.99 -16.19 8.18
N LEU A 95 2.20 -16.72 7.99
CA LEU A 95 3.07 -16.38 6.86
C LEU A 95 2.42 -16.73 5.52
N GLU A 96 1.69 -17.84 5.46
CA GLU A 96 1.00 -18.33 4.27
C GLU A 96 -0.07 -17.33 3.81
N HIS A 97 -0.82 -16.76 4.76
CA HIS A 97 -1.81 -15.73 4.43
C HIS A 97 -1.12 -14.46 3.92
N ALA A 98 -0.02 -14.03 4.54
CA ALA A 98 0.76 -12.89 4.06
C ALA A 98 1.28 -13.11 2.63
N GLN A 99 1.72 -14.34 2.33
CA GLN A 99 2.17 -14.74 1.00
C GLN A 99 1.03 -14.68 -0.02
N THR A 100 -0.14 -15.24 0.31
CA THR A 100 -1.34 -15.18 -0.54
C THR A 100 -1.76 -13.73 -0.78
N MET A 101 -1.83 -12.91 0.27
CA MET A 101 -2.20 -11.50 0.16
C MET A 101 -1.24 -10.70 -0.71
N ALA A 102 0.05 -11.02 -0.63
CA ALA A 102 1.05 -10.42 -1.48
C ALA A 102 0.97 -10.97 -2.93
N GLY A 103 0.52 -12.20 -3.14
CA GLY A 103 0.63 -12.88 -4.44
C GLY A 103 2.07 -13.30 -4.74
N HIS A 104 2.82 -13.69 -3.70
CA HIS A 104 4.18 -14.19 -3.83
C HIS A 104 4.19 -15.68 -4.21
N ALA A 105 4.90 -16.03 -5.28
CA ALA A 105 5.03 -17.44 -5.70
C ALA A 105 5.95 -18.25 -4.77
N ASP A 106 6.98 -17.60 -4.19
CA ASP A 106 7.94 -18.24 -3.29
C ASP A 106 7.78 -17.69 -1.86
N PRO A 107 7.53 -18.53 -0.84
CA PRO A 107 7.44 -18.09 0.55
C PRO A 107 8.69 -17.34 1.05
N LYS A 108 9.88 -17.62 0.49
CA LYS A 108 11.11 -16.91 0.82
C LYS A 108 10.99 -15.40 0.60
N THR A 109 10.26 -14.98 -0.44
CA THR A 109 10.06 -13.55 -0.72
C THR A 109 9.17 -12.86 0.33
N THR A 110 8.25 -13.60 0.96
CA THR A 110 7.43 -13.09 2.08
C THR A 110 8.23 -13.09 3.38
N ARG A 111 9.07 -14.11 3.62
CA ARG A 111 9.88 -14.22 4.85
C ARG A 111 10.80 -13.03 5.07
N LEU A 112 11.27 -12.36 4.01
CA LEU A 112 12.07 -11.12 4.12
C LEU A 112 11.35 -9.99 4.88
N TYR A 113 10.03 -10.07 5.02
CA TYR A 113 9.21 -9.08 5.73
C TYR A 113 8.77 -9.54 7.13
N ASP A 114 9.04 -10.80 7.49
CA ASP A 114 8.75 -11.34 8.82
C ASP A 114 9.87 -10.93 9.77
N ARG A 115 9.63 -9.83 10.49
CA ARG A 115 10.59 -9.21 11.42
C ARG A 115 10.48 -9.77 12.84
N ARG A 116 9.62 -10.76 13.10
CA ARG A 116 9.36 -11.27 14.46
C ARG A 116 10.62 -11.82 15.12
N SER A 117 11.51 -12.45 14.35
CA SER A 117 12.79 -12.96 14.85
C SER A 117 13.85 -11.87 15.10
N GLU A 118 13.66 -10.64 14.60
CA GLU A 118 14.55 -9.51 14.88
C GLU A 118 14.22 -8.85 16.23
N VAL A 119 13.03 -9.13 16.78
CA VAL A 119 12.61 -8.68 18.10
C VAL A 119 13.07 -9.72 19.12
N LEU A 120 14.32 -9.64 19.56
CA LEU A 120 14.81 -10.41 20.71
C LEU A 120 14.00 -9.98 21.93
N SER A 121 13.25 -10.91 22.53
CA SER A 121 12.53 -10.62 23.76
C SER A 121 13.47 -10.67 24.96
N LEU A 122 13.15 -9.92 26.02
CA LEU A 122 13.91 -9.99 27.28
C LEU A 122 13.93 -11.43 27.84
N ASP A 123 12.83 -12.17 27.71
CA ASP A 123 12.73 -13.60 28.08
C ASP A 123 13.73 -14.47 27.32
N GLU A 124 13.95 -14.22 26.02
CA GLU A 124 14.95 -14.95 25.23
C GLU A 124 16.38 -14.63 25.66
N VAL A 125 16.65 -13.39 26.05
CA VAL A 125 17.96 -12.98 26.57
C VAL A 125 18.21 -13.56 27.96
N GLU A 126 17.20 -13.59 28.84
CA GLU A 126 17.29 -14.13 30.20
C GLU A 126 17.47 -15.66 30.25
N ARG A 127 17.22 -16.38 29.15
CA ARG A 127 17.58 -17.81 29.02
C ARG A 127 19.07 -18.06 28.89
N ILE A 128 19.88 -17.02 28.63
CA ILE A 128 21.33 -17.13 28.60
C ILE A 128 21.82 -17.21 30.04
N GLY A 129 22.15 -18.44 30.49
CA GLY A 129 22.71 -18.67 31.81
C GLY A 129 24.12 -18.11 31.91
N ILE A 130 24.28 -17.02 32.67
CA ILE A 130 25.56 -16.46 33.14
C ILE A 130 25.64 -16.52 34.66
#